data_AF-A0A354C3L5-F1
#
_entry.id   AF-A0A354C3L5-F1
#
_cell.length_a   1.000
_cell.length_b   1.000
_cell.length_c   1.000
_cell.angle_alpha   90.00
_cell.angle_beta   90.00
_cell.angle_gamma   90.00
#
_symmetry.space_group_name_H-M   'P 1'
#
loop_
_entity.id
_entity.type
_entity.pdbx_description
1 polymer ?
#
loop_
_entity_poly.entity_id
_entity_poly.type
_entity_poly.pdbx_seq_one_letter_code
_entity_poly.pdbx_strand_id
1 'polypeptide(L)'
;MKKMITVMAVIALAASLAMSPAEARRGWGGGHSGGGYYDLTTAPGLNLNAEQVTKLNTLREAHLRDIKPLQDQMYSKRGEMRLLWLERTPDQKKILAVQKELQTLRDKLYEKGTTFRLESTKVLTPEQQAQAQINAYRPGRSYGYGKEMRGHGGMGMRGY
;
A
#
# COMPACT_ATOMS: atom_id res chain seq x y z
N MET A 1 -20.74 -18.59 30.40
CA MET A 1 -20.35 -19.25 29.12
C MET A 1 -21.37 -19.06 28.00
N LYS A 2 -22.68 -19.25 28.23
CA LYS A 2 -23.70 -19.06 27.17
C LYS A 2 -23.76 -17.63 26.58
N LYS A 3 -23.57 -16.58 27.40
CA LYS A 3 -23.54 -15.18 26.95
C LYS A 3 -22.30 -14.81 26.12
N MET A 4 -21.18 -15.51 26.31
CA MET A 4 -19.94 -15.30 25.53
C MET A 4 -20.04 -15.96 24.15
N ILE A 5 -20.74 -17.10 24.07
CA ILE A 5 -21.01 -17.82 22.81
C ILE A 5 -22.00 -17.02 21.95
N THR A 6 -23.03 -16.39 22.54
CA THR A 6 -23.94 -15.52 21.78
C THR A 6 -23.27 -14.23 21.29
N VAL A 7 -22.34 -13.63 22.05
CA VAL A 7 -21.60 -12.44 21.58
C VAL A 7 -20.62 -12.80 20.46
N MET A 8 -19.93 -13.95 20.55
CA MET A 8 -19.08 -14.45 19.46
C MET A 8 -19.88 -14.82 18.21
N ALA A 9 -21.07 -15.40 18.38
CA ALA A 9 -21.95 -15.75 17.25
C ALA A 9 -22.53 -14.51 16.54
N VAL A 10 -22.81 -13.42 17.25
CA VAL A 10 -23.29 -12.16 16.65
C VAL A 10 -22.16 -11.43 15.89
N ILE A 11 -20.91 -11.53 16.35
CA ILE A 11 -19.75 -10.98 15.62
C ILE A 11 -19.44 -11.81 14.37
N ALA A 12 -19.60 -13.13 14.43
CA ALA A 12 -19.44 -14.01 13.26
C ALA A 12 -20.56 -13.83 12.21
N LEU A 13 -21.78 -13.48 12.63
CA LEU A 13 -22.93 -13.27 11.73
C LEU A 13 -22.98 -11.87 11.10
N ALA A 14 -22.28 -10.88 11.66
CA ALA A 14 -22.11 -9.57 11.04
C ALA A 14 -21.06 -9.57 9.90
N ALA A 15 -20.24 -10.62 9.81
CA ALA A 15 -19.22 -10.77 8.76
C ALA A 15 -19.75 -11.37 7.45
N SER A 16 -21.02 -11.81 7.41
CA SER A 16 -21.60 -12.50 6.24
C SER A 16 -22.54 -11.65 5.38
N LEU A 17 -22.69 -10.36 5.67
CA LEU A 17 -23.47 -9.45 4.81
C LEU A 17 -22.61 -8.95 3.65
N ALA A 18 -22.59 -9.77 2.59
CA ALA A 18 -22.64 -9.37 1.20
C ALA A 18 -21.83 -8.12 0.80
N MET A 19 -20.51 -8.27 0.67
CA MET A 19 -19.79 -7.54 -0.37
C MET A 19 -19.65 -8.47 -1.56
N SER A 20 -20.41 -8.19 -2.62
CA SER A 20 -20.24 -8.90 -3.88
C SER A 20 -18.79 -8.71 -4.37
N PRO A 21 -18.16 -9.70 -5.04
CA PRO A 21 -16.84 -9.51 -5.66
C PRO A 21 -16.80 -8.35 -6.67
N ALA A 22 -17.97 -7.86 -7.11
CA ALA A 22 -18.13 -6.74 -8.00
C ALA A 22 -17.95 -5.37 -7.29
N GLU A 23 -18.33 -5.25 -6.01
CA GLU A 23 -18.20 -3.99 -5.25
C GLU A 23 -16.82 -3.81 -4.62
N ALA A 24 -16.13 -4.92 -4.33
CA ALA A 24 -14.71 -4.90 -3.93
C ALA A 24 -13.78 -4.33 -5.04
N ARG A 25 -14.27 -4.19 -6.28
CA ARG A 25 -13.52 -3.61 -7.41
C ARG A 25 -13.69 -2.10 -7.54
N ARG A 26 -14.62 -1.46 -6.83
CA ARG A 26 -15.02 -0.06 -7.08
C ARG A 26 -14.18 1.00 -6.34
N GLY A 27 -13.04 0.61 -5.76
CA GLY A 27 -12.10 1.51 -5.08
C GLY A 27 -10.63 1.39 -5.52
N TRP A 28 -10.31 0.51 -6.47
CA TRP A 28 -8.95 0.33 -6.97
C TRP A 28 -8.72 1.28 -8.16
N GLY A 29 -8.87 2.58 -7.90
CA GLY A 29 -8.45 3.61 -8.83
C GLY A 29 -6.96 3.47 -9.07
N GLY A 30 -6.57 3.34 -10.34
CA GLY A 30 -5.17 3.30 -10.76
C GLY A 30 -4.43 4.54 -10.25
N GLY A 31 -3.63 4.34 -9.21
CA GLY A 31 -2.87 5.41 -8.57
C GLY A 31 -2.53 5.01 -7.15
N HIS A 32 -1.28 4.59 -6.94
CA HIS A 32 -0.71 4.20 -5.65
C HIS A 32 -1.28 2.90 -5.05
N SER A 33 -0.88 1.76 -5.64
CA SER A 33 -0.77 0.53 -4.85
C SER A 33 0.07 0.82 -3.62
N GLY A 34 -0.45 0.52 -2.43
CA GLY A 34 0.12 0.85 -1.12
C GLY A 34 1.47 0.17 -0.83
N GLY A 35 2.49 0.63 -1.54
CA GLY A 35 3.87 0.19 -1.55
C GLY A 35 4.55 1.03 -2.63
N GLY A 36 5.03 2.21 -2.26
CA GLY A 36 5.60 3.20 -3.18
C GLY A 36 6.91 2.73 -3.80
N TYR A 37 6.82 1.79 -4.73
CA TYR A 37 7.95 1.30 -5.50
C TYR A 37 7.97 2.01 -6.85
N TYR A 38 9.10 2.61 -7.16
CA TYR A 38 9.35 3.21 -8.47
C TYR A 38 9.45 2.13 -9.52
N ASP A 39 8.67 2.32 -10.57
CA ASP A 39 8.65 1.43 -11.70
C ASP A 39 9.84 1.72 -12.63
N LEU A 40 10.85 0.83 -12.61
CA LEU A 40 12.03 0.93 -13.47
C LEU A 40 11.70 0.87 -14.97
N THR A 41 10.62 0.21 -15.38
CA THR A 41 10.23 0.14 -16.81
C THR A 41 9.74 1.48 -17.35
N THR A 42 9.31 2.37 -16.46
CA THR A 42 8.88 3.74 -16.80
C THR A 42 9.95 4.79 -16.51
N ALA A 43 11.13 4.36 -16.05
CA ALA A 43 12.20 5.25 -15.63
C ALA A 43 12.85 5.92 -16.85
N PRO A 44 12.93 7.27 -16.89
CA PRO A 44 13.51 7.97 -18.01
C PRO A 44 15.01 7.67 -18.13
N GLY A 45 15.47 7.45 -19.36
CA GLY A 45 16.90 7.31 -19.67
C GLY A 45 17.55 5.97 -19.27
N LEU A 46 16.77 4.98 -18.81
CA LEU A 46 17.34 3.63 -18.57
C LEU A 46 17.60 2.84 -19.84
N ASN A 47 16.96 3.18 -20.97
CA ASN A 47 17.15 2.53 -22.26
C ASN A 47 17.16 0.99 -22.15
N LEU A 48 16.16 0.45 -21.46
CA LEU A 48 16.05 -0.98 -21.19
C LEU A 48 15.86 -1.74 -22.51
N ASN A 49 16.55 -2.87 -22.66
CA ASN A 49 16.31 -3.77 -23.78
C ASN A 49 15.05 -4.63 -23.55
N ALA A 50 14.58 -5.31 -24.59
CA ALA A 50 13.35 -6.12 -24.54
C ALA A 50 13.41 -7.24 -23.49
N GLU A 51 14.57 -7.87 -23.29
CA GLU A 51 14.77 -8.92 -22.30
C GLU A 51 14.67 -8.37 -20.87
N GLN A 52 15.28 -7.22 -20.60
CA GLN A 52 15.21 -6.53 -19.30
C GLN A 52 13.78 -6.11 -18.98
N VAL A 53 13.06 -5.54 -19.94
CA VAL A 53 11.64 -5.17 -19.76
C VAL A 53 10.80 -6.40 -19.41
N THR A 54 11.01 -7.51 -20.11
CA THR A 54 10.29 -8.76 -19.85
C THR A 54 10.56 -9.28 -18.44
N LYS A 55 11.83 -9.33 -18.02
CA LYS A 55 12.21 -9.75 -16.66
C LYS A 55 11.60 -8.86 -15.57
N LEU A 56 11.64 -7.53 -15.76
CA LEU A 56 11.06 -6.57 -14.82
C LEU A 56 9.53 -6.71 -14.71
N ASN A 57 8.84 -6.95 -15.83
CA ASN A 57 7.40 -7.19 -15.83
C ASN A 57 7.03 -8.46 -15.06
N THR A 58 7.76 -9.56 -15.29
CA THR A 58 7.56 -10.81 -14.56
C THR A 58 7.77 -10.63 -13.05
N LEU A 59 8.84 -9.91 -12.66
CA LEU A 59 9.09 -9.59 -11.25
C LEU A 59 7.94 -8.74 -10.65
N ARG A 60 7.42 -7.76 -11.40
CA ARG A 60 6.30 -6.92 -10.96
C ARG A 60 5.04 -7.75 -10.75
N GLU A 61 4.69 -8.61 -11.70
CA GLU A 61 3.50 -9.47 -11.60
C GLU A 61 3.61 -10.46 -10.44
N ALA A 62 4.78 -11.04 -10.20
CA ALA A 62 5.03 -11.87 -9.03
C ALA A 62 4.85 -11.06 -7.74
N HIS A 63 5.49 -9.89 -7.64
CA HIS A 63 5.37 -9.01 -6.49
C HIS A 63 3.92 -8.60 -6.20
N LEU A 64 3.17 -8.19 -7.22
CA LEU A 64 1.76 -7.79 -7.09
C LEU A 64 0.88 -8.94 -6.60
N ARG A 65 1.08 -10.15 -7.12
CA ARG A 65 0.38 -11.35 -6.62
C ARG A 65 0.71 -11.63 -5.16
N ASP A 66 1.98 -11.50 -4.80
CA ASP A 66 2.49 -11.75 -3.45
C ASP A 66 1.97 -10.77 -2.39
N ILE A 67 1.84 -9.49 -2.74
CA ILE A 67 1.39 -8.46 -1.80
C ILE A 67 -0.12 -8.31 -1.75
N LYS A 68 -0.86 -8.80 -2.75
CA LYS A 68 -2.32 -8.61 -2.83
C LYS A 68 -3.05 -9.09 -1.57
N PRO A 69 -2.79 -10.30 -1.02
CA PRO A 69 -3.40 -10.72 0.24
C PRO A 69 -3.08 -9.80 1.42
N LEU A 70 -1.86 -9.24 1.48
CA LEU A 70 -1.46 -8.32 2.54
C LEU A 70 -2.18 -6.97 2.41
N GLN A 71 -2.39 -6.49 1.18
CA GLN A 71 -3.16 -5.28 0.90
C GLN A 71 -4.64 -5.46 1.26
N ASP A 72 -5.23 -6.63 0.97
CA ASP A 72 -6.61 -6.93 1.32
C ASP A 72 -6.79 -7.00 2.85
N GLN A 73 -5.85 -7.63 3.56
CA GLN A 73 -5.84 -7.64 5.03
C GLN A 73 -5.69 -6.22 5.62
N MET A 74 -4.79 -5.41 5.04
CA MET A 74 -4.60 -4.02 5.43
C MET A 74 -5.87 -3.20 5.25
N TYR A 75 -6.58 -3.39 4.13
CA TYR A 75 -7.84 -2.70 3.85
C TYR A 75 -8.91 -3.05 4.89
N SER A 76 -9.10 -4.35 5.15
CA SER A 76 -10.04 -4.83 6.17
C SER A 76 -9.73 -4.24 7.56
N LYS A 77 -8.46 -4.30 7.99
CA LYS A 77 -8.03 -3.78 9.30
C LYS A 77 -8.15 -2.27 9.43
N ARG A 78 -8.03 -1.51 8.34
CA ARG A 78 -8.33 -0.06 8.34
C ARG A 78 -9.81 0.20 8.53
N GLY A 79 -10.68 -0.64 7.96
CA GLY A 79 -12.13 -0.60 8.21
C GLY A 79 -12.44 -0.85 9.68
N GLU A 80 -11.87 -1.90 10.28
CA GLU A 80 -12.01 -2.22 11.70
C GLU A 80 -11.54 -1.05 12.60
N MET A 81 -10.35 -0.51 12.34
CA MET A 81 -9.83 0.67 13.03
C MET A 81 -10.81 1.84 12.97
N ARG A 82 -11.37 2.14 11.79
CA ARG A 82 -12.34 3.22 11.62
C ARG A 82 -13.59 2.99 12.46
N LEU A 83 -14.11 1.76 12.52
CA LEU A 83 -15.28 1.43 13.34
C LEU A 83 -15.00 1.61 14.83
N LEU A 84 -13.84 1.17 15.32
CA LEU A 84 -13.45 1.34 16.73
C LEU A 84 -13.39 2.81 17.16
N TRP A 85 -12.94 3.70 16.28
CA TRP A 85 -12.93 5.14 16.53
C TRP A 85 -14.31 5.81 16.48
N LEU A 86 -15.30 5.17 15.86
CA LEU A 86 -16.69 5.66 15.78
C LEU A 86 -17.56 5.18 16.95
N GLU A 87 -17.04 4.30 17.82
CA GLU A 87 -17.74 3.90 19.03
C GLU A 87 -17.99 5.10 19.95
N ARG A 88 -19.15 5.14 20.61
CA ARG A 88 -19.51 6.22 21.57
C ARG A 88 -18.46 6.38 22.68
N THR A 89 -17.82 5.28 23.07
CA THR A 89 -16.74 5.23 24.05
C THR A 89 -15.63 4.34 23.49
N PRO A 90 -14.62 4.91 22.80
CA PRO A 90 -13.58 4.14 22.14
C PRO A 90 -12.78 3.25 23.11
N ASP A 91 -12.66 1.96 22.78
CA ASP A 91 -11.84 1.02 23.55
C ASP A 91 -10.36 1.12 23.14
N GLN A 92 -9.56 1.76 23.98
CA GLN A 92 -8.12 1.94 23.77
C GLN A 92 -7.39 0.60 23.53
N LYS A 93 -7.76 -0.47 24.22
CA LYS A 93 -7.07 -1.76 24.12
C LYS A 93 -7.31 -2.38 22.75
N LYS A 94 -8.54 -2.32 22.23
CA LYS A 94 -8.87 -2.80 20.88
C LYS A 94 -8.19 -1.98 19.80
N ILE A 95 -8.20 -0.65 19.94
CA ILE A 95 -7.53 0.26 19.00
C ILE A 95 -6.03 -0.06 18.90
N LEU A 96 -5.35 -0.18 20.05
CA LEU A 96 -3.92 -0.50 20.08
C LEU A 96 -3.63 -1.90 19.50
N ALA A 97 -4.53 -2.87 19.66
CA ALA A 97 -4.38 -4.19 19.05
C ALA A 97 -4.43 -4.12 17.52
N VAL A 98 -5.47 -3.49 16.95
CA VAL A 98 -5.59 -3.31 15.49
C VAL A 98 -4.45 -2.46 14.93
N GLN A 99 -3.97 -1.46 15.69
CA GLN A 99 -2.81 -0.66 15.30
C GLN A 99 -1.55 -1.52 15.13
N LYS A 100 -1.27 -2.44 16.07
CA LYS A 100 -0.12 -3.36 15.98
C LYS A 100 -0.23 -4.30 14.80
N GLU A 101 -1.42 -4.85 14.54
CA GLU A 101 -1.65 -5.70 13.36
C GLU A 101 -1.42 -4.93 12.05
N LEU A 102 -1.89 -3.69 11.98
CA LEU A 102 -1.63 -2.81 10.84
C LEU A 102 -0.14 -2.46 10.69
N GLN A 103 0.62 -2.34 11.79
CA GLN A 103 2.08 -2.15 11.72
C GLN A 103 2.76 -3.39 11.15
N THR A 104 2.47 -4.58 11.68
CA THR A 104 3.01 -5.84 11.18
C THR A 104 2.72 -6.06 9.69
N LEU A 105 1.51 -5.73 9.23
CA LEU A 105 1.17 -5.82 7.80
C LEU A 105 1.95 -4.82 6.95
N ARG A 106 2.20 -3.60 7.45
CA ARG A 106 3.04 -2.60 6.75
C ARG A 106 4.47 -3.09 6.66
N ASP A 107 5.02 -3.66 7.73
CA ASP A 107 6.39 -4.16 7.76
C ASP A 107 6.60 -5.26 6.71
N LYS A 108 5.66 -6.20 6.62
CA LYS A 108 5.67 -7.25 5.58
C LYS A 108 5.60 -6.69 4.16
N LEU A 109 4.80 -5.65 3.94
CA LEU A 109 4.73 -4.98 2.64
C LEU A 109 6.07 -4.30 2.32
N TYR A 110 6.67 -3.58 3.28
CA TYR A 110 7.98 -2.95 3.11
C TYR A 110 9.09 -3.95 2.81
N GLU A 111 9.10 -5.09 3.51
CA GLU A 111 10.05 -6.17 3.28
C GLU A 111 9.92 -6.70 1.84
N LYS A 112 8.72 -7.14 1.43
CA LYS A 112 8.47 -7.63 0.07
C LYS A 112 8.84 -6.59 -1.00
N GLY A 113 8.58 -5.33 -0.70
CA GLY A 113 8.96 -4.21 -1.54
C GLY A 113 10.46 -4.01 -1.72
N THR A 114 11.18 -4.11 -0.61
CA THR A 114 12.64 -4.00 -0.59
C THR A 114 13.24 -5.15 -1.39
N THR A 115 12.76 -6.37 -1.18
CA THR A 115 13.16 -7.54 -1.98
C THR A 115 12.90 -7.31 -3.46
N PHE A 116 11.69 -6.89 -3.85
CA PHE A 116 11.35 -6.60 -5.25
C PHE A 116 12.27 -5.53 -5.86
N ARG A 117 12.57 -4.46 -5.14
CA ARG A 117 13.49 -3.41 -5.59
C ARG A 117 14.91 -3.94 -5.80
N LEU A 118 15.41 -4.74 -4.87
CA LEU A 118 16.74 -5.35 -4.97
C LEU A 118 16.82 -6.30 -6.17
N GLU A 119 15.84 -7.20 -6.33
CA GLU A 119 15.81 -8.12 -7.48
C GLU A 119 15.70 -7.38 -8.82
N SER A 120 14.86 -6.34 -8.88
CA SER A 120 14.71 -5.53 -10.09
C SER A 120 16.00 -4.79 -10.46
N THR A 121 16.78 -4.36 -9.46
CA THR A 121 18.06 -3.66 -9.69
C THR A 121 19.11 -4.60 -10.29
N LYS A 122 19.08 -5.91 -9.95
CA LYS A 122 20.00 -6.92 -10.52
C LYS A 122 19.80 -7.15 -12.03
N VAL A 123 18.66 -6.75 -12.59
CA VAL A 123 18.37 -6.84 -14.04
C VAL A 123 19.12 -5.76 -14.84
N LEU A 124 19.52 -4.68 -14.18
CA LEU A 124 20.14 -3.51 -14.80
C LEU A 124 21.66 -3.68 -14.94
N THR A 125 22.25 -3.06 -15.97
CA THR A 125 23.71 -2.89 -16.05
C THR A 125 24.20 -1.87 -15.00
N PRO A 126 25.50 -1.84 -14.66
CA PRO A 126 26.04 -0.84 -13.73
C PRO A 126 25.71 0.61 -14.11
N GLU A 127 25.75 0.94 -15.40
CA GLU A 127 25.42 2.28 -15.91
C GLU A 127 23.94 2.61 -15.71
N GLN A 128 23.07 1.64 -15.97
CA GLN A 128 21.63 1.77 -15.74
C GLN A 128 21.30 1.89 -14.25
N GLN A 129 22.04 1.20 -13.36
CA GLN A 129 21.88 1.34 -11.91
C GLN A 129 22.25 2.75 -11.45
N ALA A 130 23.37 3.30 -11.94
CA ALA A 130 23.76 4.68 -11.65
C ALA A 130 22.68 5.67 -12.13
N GLN A 131 22.14 5.47 -13.34
CA GLN A 131 21.05 6.29 -13.86
C GLN A 131 19.74 6.15 -13.05
N ALA A 132 19.41 4.94 -12.60
CA ALA A 132 18.27 4.68 -11.73
C ALA A 132 18.44 5.38 -10.36
N GLN A 133 19.65 5.39 -9.81
CA GLN A 133 19.98 6.11 -8.59
C GLN A 133 19.79 7.62 -8.77
N ILE A 134 20.31 8.19 -9.86
CA ILE A 134 20.09 9.60 -10.20
C ILE A 134 18.59 9.89 -10.26
N ASN A 135 17.82 9.06 -10.97
CA ASN A 135 16.37 9.24 -11.09
C ASN A 135 15.64 9.19 -9.73
N ALA A 136 16.10 8.35 -8.80
CA ALA A 136 15.51 8.20 -7.47
C ALA A 136 15.78 9.41 -6.55
N TYR A 137 16.92 10.09 -6.71
CA TYR A 137 17.36 11.20 -5.85
C TYR A 137 17.27 12.57 -6.53
N ARG A 138 16.66 12.67 -7.73
CA ARG A 138 16.47 13.95 -8.42
C ARG A 138 15.60 14.91 -7.57
N PRO A 139 16.04 16.17 -7.37
CA PRO A 139 15.23 17.19 -6.73
C PRO A 139 13.87 17.33 -7.43
N GLY A 140 12.78 17.21 -6.67
CA GLY A 140 11.41 17.29 -7.20
C GLY A 140 10.80 15.99 -7.74
N ARG A 141 11.51 14.85 -7.66
CA ARG A 141 10.98 13.50 -7.93
C ARG A 141 11.30 12.49 -6.81
N SER A 142 11.51 12.99 -5.58
CA SER A 142 11.77 12.12 -4.43
C SER A 142 10.64 11.10 -4.24
N TYR A 143 11.04 9.84 -4.10
CA TYR A 143 10.22 8.73 -3.63
C TYR A 143 9.42 9.15 -2.38
N GLY A 144 8.13 9.40 -2.55
CA GLY A 144 7.19 9.46 -1.42
C GLY A 144 6.76 10.83 -0.93
N TYR A 145 7.19 11.93 -1.55
CA TYR A 145 6.58 13.24 -1.29
C TYR A 145 6.07 13.83 -2.59
N GLY A 146 4.77 13.63 -2.80
CA GLY A 146 4.05 14.12 -3.96
C GLY A 146 4.37 15.58 -4.24
N LYS A 147 4.59 15.85 -5.53
CA LYS A 147 4.63 17.17 -6.15
C LYS A 147 3.27 17.92 -6.04
N GLU A 148 2.38 17.48 -5.14
CA GLU A 148 1.06 18.05 -4.87
C GLU A 148 1.06 19.06 -3.71
N MET A 149 2.15 19.19 -2.95
CA MET A 149 2.25 20.24 -1.93
C MET A 149 2.57 21.64 -2.48
N ARG A 150 2.66 21.81 -3.80
CA ARG A 150 2.78 23.13 -4.45
C ARG A 150 1.77 23.28 -5.59
N GLY A 151 0.56 23.71 -5.24
CA GLY A 151 -0.32 24.43 -6.17
C GLY A 151 -1.62 23.72 -6.53
N HIS A 152 -2.62 23.79 -5.65
CA HIS A 152 -3.85 24.58 -5.87
C HIS A 152 -4.90 24.20 -4.84
N GLY A 153 -5.13 25.12 -3.90
CA GLY A 153 -6.13 25.00 -2.85
C GLY A 153 -6.09 26.22 -1.96
N GLY A 154 -6.26 27.40 -2.55
CA GLY A 154 -6.60 28.58 -1.77
C GLY A 154 -7.93 28.32 -1.07
N MET A 155 -7.91 28.30 0.25
CA MET A 155 -9.02 28.70 1.08
C MET A 155 -8.40 29.50 2.21
N GLY A 156 -8.53 30.81 2.11
CA GLY A 156 -8.08 31.72 3.15
C GLY A 156 -8.89 31.59 4.43
N MET A 157 -8.58 32.53 5.34
CA MET A 157 -9.16 32.76 6.67
C MET A 157 -8.55 31.87 7.76
N ARG A 158 -8.12 32.38 8.92
CA ARG A 158 -7.88 33.73 9.45
C ARG A 158 -7.22 33.45 10.81
N GLY A 159 -6.31 34.31 11.27
CA GLY A 159 -6.04 34.39 12.71
C GLY A 159 -7.33 34.74 13.45
N TYR A 160 -7.62 34.09 14.58
CA TYR A 160 -7.20 34.45 15.94
C TYR A 160 -6.99 33.16 16.74
#